data_AF-A0AAW2AHY2-F1
#
_entry.id   AF-A0AAW2AHY2-F1
#
_cell.length_a   1.000
_cell.length_b   1.000
_cell.length_c   1.000
_cell.angle_alpha   90.00
_cell.angle_beta   90.00
_cell.angle_gamma   90.00
#
_symmetry.space_group_name_H-M   'P 1'
#
loop_
_entity.id
_entity.type
_entity.pdbx_description
1 polymer ?
#
loop_
_entity_poly.entity_id
_entity_poly.type
_entity_poly.pdbx_seq_one_letter_code
_entity_poly.pdbx_strand_id
1 'polypeptide(L)'
;MKSKITKEYNRQVCLALSADFVFGVGLAPINNLAVPVPTYSFGIVHWRVKEIKKMDRKTRKLLMVHGMHHPKADADRLYIKRRDCGLGFIELESAYKIAIVYLNKYIKIGSDKFMKMVKKHKASQTKYSQHQERFPLIFGPDPREVKCL
;
A
#
# COMPACT_ATOMS: atom_id res chain seq x y z
N MET A 1 -15.83 8.90 -1.71
CA MET A 1 -14.57 9.09 -0.94
C MET A 1 -13.35 8.62 -1.71
N LYS A 2 -13.30 7.35 -2.17
CA LYS A 2 -12.16 6.80 -2.95
C LYS A 2 -11.73 7.65 -4.15
N SER A 3 -12.69 8.13 -4.95
CA SER A 3 -12.42 8.99 -6.11
C SER A 3 -11.66 10.28 -5.76
N LYS A 4 -11.99 10.91 -4.63
CA LYS A 4 -11.29 12.10 -4.12
C LYS A 4 -9.85 11.78 -3.76
N ILE A 5 -9.62 10.68 -3.03
CA ILE A 5 -8.28 10.21 -2.64
C ILE A 5 -7.43 9.90 -3.87
N THR A 6 -7.99 9.19 -4.86
CA THR A 6 -7.28 8.89 -6.11
C THR A 6 -6.99 10.17 -6.92
N LYS A 7 -7.89 11.16 -6.91
CA LYS A 7 -7.66 12.45 -7.57
C LYS A 7 -6.51 13.20 -6.90
N GLU A 8 -6.53 13.32 -5.57
CA GLU A 8 -5.44 13.97 -4.81
C GLU A 8 -4.12 13.24 -4.98
N TYR A 9 -4.12 11.91 -4.95
CA TYR A 9 -2.93 11.11 -5.21
C TYR A 9 -2.32 11.45 -6.58
N ASN A 10 -3.13 11.42 -7.64
CA ASN A 10 -2.64 11.76 -8.99
C ASN A 10 -2.17 13.22 -9.07
N ARG A 11 -2.85 14.15 -8.37
CA ARG A 11 -2.44 15.55 -8.28
C ARG A 11 -1.05 15.67 -7.66
N GLN A 12 -0.79 15.00 -6.54
CA GLN A 12 0.51 15.00 -5.87
C GLN A 12 1.60 14.36 -6.73
N VAL A 13 1.29 13.28 -7.46
CA VAL A 13 2.23 12.66 -8.40
C VAL A 13 2.59 13.65 -9.53
N CYS A 14 1.60 14.31 -10.13
CA CYS A 14 1.84 15.31 -11.17
C CYS A 14 2.64 16.51 -10.65
N LEU A 15 2.32 17.03 -9.46
CA LEU A 15 3.04 18.15 -8.84
C LEU A 15 4.49 17.79 -8.52
N ALA A 16 4.72 16.59 -8.02
CA ALA A 16 6.07 16.09 -7.85
C ALA A 16 6.75 16.09 -9.23
N LEU A 17 6.18 15.41 -10.23
CA LEU A 17 6.79 15.27 -11.57
C LEU A 17 6.96 16.56 -12.36
N SER A 18 6.22 17.61 -12.05
CA SER A 18 6.38 18.94 -12.67
C SER A 18 7.55 19.74 -12.11
N ALA A 19 8.09 19.37 -10.94
CA ALA A 19 9.30 20.00 -10.44
C ALA A 19 10.50 19.49 -11.23
N ASP A 20 11.41 20.39 -11.63
CA ASP A 20 12.65 20.03 -12.30
C ASP A 20 13.50 19.17 -11.35
N PHE A 21 13.53 17.87 -11.60
CA PHE A 21 14.30 16.95 -10.78
C PHE A 21 15.68 16.72 -11.38
N VAL A 22 16.69 16.90 -10.54
CA VAL A 22 17.99 16.29 -10.77
C VAL A 22 17.79 14.77 -10.75
N PHE A 23 18.20 14.09 -11.83
CA PHE A 23 18.04 12.63 -12.03
C PHE A 23 18.52 11.76 -10.83
N GLY A 24 19.37 12.29 -9.95
CA GLY A 24 19.83 11.66 -8.71
C GLY A 24 18.84 11.68 -7.53
N VAL A 25 17.97 12.68 -7.41
CA VAL A 25 16.96 12.80 -6.33
C VAL A 25 15.70 11.95 -6.62
N GLY A 26 15.44 11.69 -7.91
CA GLY A 26 14.57 10.62 -8.40
C GLY A 26 13.13 10.65 -7.87
N LEU A 27 12.67 9.52 -7.33
CA LEU A 27 11.27 9.28 -6.95
C LEU A 27 10.97 9.56 -5.46
N ALA A 28 11.96 10.05 -4.70
CA ALA A 28 11.80 10.34 -3.28
C ALA A 28 10.67 11.34 -2.97
N PRO A 29 10.48 12.42 -3.76
CA PRO A 29 9.37 13.36 -3.55
C PRO A 29 8.00 12.70 -3.71
N ILE A 30 7.86 11.79 -4.67
CA ILE A 30 6.61 11.04 -4.89
C ILE A 30 6.33 10.11 -3.70
N ASN A 31 7.35 9.41 -3.22
CA ASN A 31 7.25 8.54 -2.06
C ASN A 31 6.84 9.33 -0.81
N ASN A 32 7.37 10.53 -0.62
CA ASN A 32 7.09 11.34 0.57
C ASN A 32 5.74 12.07 0.51
N LEU A 33 5.33 12.55 -0.67
CA LEU A 33 4.12 13.37 -0.81
C LEU A 33 2.89 12.58 -1.25
N ALA A 34 3.05 11.68 -2.24
CA ALA A 34 1.92 11.00 -2.85
C ALA A 34 1.52 9.73 -2.08
N VAL A 35 2.47 8.91 -1.65
CA VAL A 35 2.19 7.61 -1.00
C VAL A 35 1.42 7.74 0.33
N PRO A 36 1.66 8.76 1.19
CA PRO A 36 0.89 8.90 2.43
C PRO A 36 -0.61 9.12 2.20
N VAL A 37 -1.00 9.76 1.10
CA VAL A 37 -2.41 10.08 0.78
C VAL A 37 -3.32 8.84 0.80
N PRO A 38 -3.05 7.78 0.02
CA PRO A 38 -3.80 6.53 0.13
C PRO A 38 -3.47 5.76 1.42
N THR A 39 -2.26 5.89 1.97
CA THR A 39 -1.83 5.12 3.15
C THR A 39 -2.72 5.37 4.37
N TYR A 40 -3.05 6.62 4.66
CA TYR A 40 -3.97 6.96 5.77
C TYR A 40 -5.38 6.39 5.57
N SER A 41 -5.79 6.16 4.32
CA SER A 41 -7.12 5.64 4.02
C SER A 41 -7.24 4.12 4.08
N PHE A 42 -6.12 3.37 4.07
CA PHE A 42 -6.13 1.91 3.91
C PHE A 42 -6.84 1.16 5.05
N GLY A 43 -6.78 1.67 6.28
CA GLY A 43 -7.46 1.08 7.44
C GLY A 43 -8.89 1.57 7.68
N ILE A 44 -9.31 2.64 6.99
CA ILE A 44 -10.62 3.28 7.20
C ILE A 44 -11.57 2.89 6.07
N VAL A 45 -11.09 2.95 4.83
CA VAL A 45 -11.88 2.67 3.63
C VAL A 45 -11.55 1.27 3.14
N HIS A 46 -12.59 0.51 2.77
CA HIS A 46 -12.38 -0.80 2.15
C HIS A 46 -11.79 -0.66 0.74
N TRP A 47 -10.49 -0.88 0.59
CA TRP A 47 -9.80 -0.92 -0.71
C TRP A 47 -9.76 -2.34 -1.28
N ARG A 48 -10.08 -2.47 -2.57
CA ARG A 48 -9.83 -3.73 -3.29
C ARG A 48 -8.44 -3.68 -3.93
N VAL A 49 -7.72 -4.80 -3.91
CA VAL A 49 -6.39 -4.91 -4.55
C VAL A 49 -6.42 -4.50 -6.02
N LYS A 50 -7.49 -4.82 -6.75
CA LYS A 50 -7.69 -4.41 -8.15
C LYS A 50 -7.68 -2.87 -8.32
N GLU A 51 -8.20 -2.13 -7.35
CA GLU A 51 -8.26 -0.65 -7.37
C GLU A 51 -6.87 -0.06 -7.11
N ILE A 52 -6.13 -0.63 -6.16
CA ILE A 52 -4.75 -0.24 -5.84
C ILE A 52 -3.84 -0.49 -7.06
N LYS A 53 -3.93 -1.67 -7.68
CA LYS A 53 -3.20 -2.00 -8.93
C LYS A 53 -3.58 -1.09 -10.10
N LYS A 54 -4.81 -0.56 -10.12
CA LYS A 54 -5.24 0.41 -11.14
C LYS A 54 -4.58 1.78 -10.91
N MET A 55 -4.46 2.20 -9.66
CA MET A 55 -3.73 3.42 -9.30
C MET A 55 -2.25 3.29 -9.66
N ASP A 56 -1.60 2.20 -9.29
CA ASP A 56 -0.19 1.94 -9.60
C ASP A 56 0.10 1.95 -11.11
N ARG A 57 -0.73 1.26 -11.91
CA ARG A 57 -0.63 1.31 -13.38
C ARG A 57 -0.73 2.73 -13.95
N LYS A 58 -1.58 3.57 -13.35
CA LYS A 58 -1.71 4.97 -13.75
C LYS A 58 -0.45 5.76 -13.40
N THR A 59 0.13 5.53 -12.22
CA THR A 59 1.39 6.15 -11.81
C THR A 59 2.52 5.81 -12.76
N ARG A 60 2.67 4.54 -13.16
CA ARG A 60 3.67 4.12 -14.16
C ARG A 60 3.49 4.82 -15.50
N LYS A 61 2.25 5.00 -15.96
CA LYS A 61 1.97 5.79 -17.17
C LYS A 61 2.39 7.25 -17.01
N LEU A 62 2.14 7.86 -15.85
CA LEU A 62 2.58 9.23 -15.57
C LEU A 62 4.12 9.33 -15.59
N LEU A 63 4.82 8.39 -14.96
CA LEU A 63 6.29 8.34 -14.99
C LEU A 63 6.83 8.20 -16.42
N MET A 64 6.16 7.43 -17.27
CA MET A 64 6.53 7.31 -18.69
C MET A 64 6.33 8.62 -19.46
N VAL A 65 5.19 9.30 -19.26
CA VAL A 65 4.90 10.58 -19.94
C VAL A 65 5.91 11.66 -19.55
N HIS A 66 6.32 11.70 -18.28
CA HIS A 66 7.31 12.65 -17.78
C HIS A 66 8.78 12.21 -18.03
N GLY A 67 9.02 11.15 -18.80
CA GLY A 67 10.38 10.68 -19.15
C GLY A 67 11.17 10.04 -18.00
N MET A 68 10.56 9.81 -16.85
CA MET A 68 11.20 9.18 -15.67
C MET A 68 11.34 7.66 -15.80
N HIS A 69 10.56 7.04 -16.69
CA HIS A 69 10.61 5.61 -16.93
C HIS A 69 10.48 5.32 -18.43
N HIS A 70 11.40 4.53 -18.98
CA HIS A 70 11.33 4.16 -20.39
C HIS A 70 10.22 3.11 -20.61
N PRO A 71 9.41 3.22 -21.67
CA PRO A 71 8.40 2.21 -22.03
C PRO A 71 8.89 0.74 -22.09
N LYS A 72 10.16 0.52 -22.41
CA LYS A 72 10.80 -0.81 -22.51
C LYS A 72 11.63 -1.16 -21.28
N ALA A 73 11.70 -0.26 -20.29
CA ALA A 73 12.40 -0.57 -19.06
C ALA A 73 11.59 -1.61 -18.27
N ASP A 74 12.33 -2.44 -17.55
CA ASP A 74 11.74 -3.41 -16.65
C ASP A 74 10.93 -2.71 -15.54
N ALA A 75 9.70 -3.19 -15.34
CA ALA A 75 8.79 -2.66 -14.34
C ALA A 75 9.21 -3.07 -12.93
N ASP A 76 9.87 -4.21 -12.76
CA ASP A 76 10.27 -4.69 -11.44
C ASP A 76 11.41 -3.84 -10.87
N ARG A 77 12.34 -3.40 -11.74
CA ARG A 77 13.39 -2.42 -11.40
C ARG A 77 12.86 -1.12 -10.78
N LEU A 78 11.61 -0.74 -11.04
CA LEU A 78 10.99 0.45 -10.46
C LEU A 78 10.91 0.36 -8.93
N TYR A 79 10.59 -0.82 -8.41
CA TYR A 79 10.30 -1.06 -6.98
C TYR A 79 11.53 -1.51 -6.17
N ILE A 80 12.60 -1.91 -6.85
CA ILE A 80 13.88 -2.24 -6.21
C ILE A 80 14.47 -0.99 -5.56
N LYS A 81 15.02 -1.12 -4.35
CA LYS A 81 15.63 0.00 -3.61
C LYS A 81 16.84 0.56 -4.37
N ARG A 82 17.12 1.85 -4.18
CA ARG A 82 18.27 2.54 -4.79
C ARG A 82 19.62 1.91 -4.45
N ARG A 83 19.79 1.47 -3.20
CA ARG A 83 20.97 0.72 -2.73
C ARG A 83 21.22 -0.58 -3.49
N ASP A 84 20.17 -1.17 -4.04
CA ASP A 84 20.22 -2.43 -4.78
C ASP A 84 20.10 -2.15 -6.30
N CYS A 85 20.58 -0.99 -6.77
CA CYS A 85 20.60 -0.53 -8.17
C CYS A 85 19.23 -0.33 -8.84
N GLY A 86 18.15 -0.22 -8.05
CA GLY A 86 16.80 0.08 -8.51
C GLY A 86 16.43 1.57 -8.51
N LEU A 87 15.16 1.89 -8.80
CA LEU A 87 14.64 3.28 -8.78
C LEU A 87 14.08 3.70 -7.42
N GLY A 88 13.74 2.75 -6.55
CA GLY A 88 13.27 3.00 -5.19
C GLY A 88 11.86 3.54 -5.08
N PHE A 89 10.97 3.26 -6.04
CA PHE A 89 9.56 3.59 -5.91
C PHE A 89 8.87 2.67 -4.90
N ILE A 90 8.01 3.22 -4.04
CA ILE A 90 7.24 2.40 -3.11
C ILE A 90 6.02 1.84 -3.84
N GLU A 91 5.95 0.51 -3.94
CA GLU A 91 4.77 -0.16 -4.47
C GLU A 91 3.55 0.08 -3.56
N LEU A 92 2.45 0.54 -4.16
CA LEU A 92 1.22 0.84 -3.41
C LEU A 92 0.59 -0.41 -2.77
N GLU A 93 0.72 -1.58 -3.40
CA GLU A 93 0.22 -2.83 -2.85
C GLU A 93 1.02 -3.26 -1.60
N SER A 94 2.34 -3.16 -1.68
CA SER A 94 3.21 -3.40 -0.53
C SER A 94 2.92 -2.40 0.61
N ALA A 95 2.75 -1.11 0.29
CA ALA A 95 2.36 -0.10 1.28
C ALA A 95 1.01 -0.41 1.95
N TYR A 96 0.03 -0.90 1.17
CA TYR A 96 -1.25 -1.34 1.70
C TYR A 96 -1.12 -2.50 2.68
N LYS A 97 -0.41 -3.57 2.29
CA LYS A 97 -0.19 -4.75 3.13
C LYS A 97 0.51 -4.35 4.43
N ILE A 98 1.57 -3.55 4.33
CA ILE A 98 2.32 -3.04 5.48
C ILE A 98 1.39 -2.26 6.41
N ALA A 99 0.62 -1.29 5.90
CA ALA A 99 -0.28 -0.47 6.71
C ALA A 99 -1.31 -1.32 7.47
N ILE A 100 -1.90 -2.33 6.83
CA ILE A 100 -2.87 -3.23 7.47
C ILE A 100 -2.21 -4.08 8.57
N VAL A 101 -1.03 -4.64 8.30
CA VAL A 101 -0.28 -5.44 9.28
C VAL A 101 0.10 -4.58 10.49
N TYR A 102 0.62 -3.38 10.25
CA TYR A 102 0.97 -2.42 11.31
C TYR A 102 -0.25 -2.02 12.13
N LEU A 103 -1.38 -1.72 11.49
CA LEU A 103 -2.61 -1.37 12.20
C LEU A 103 -3.12 -2.53 13.06
N ASN A 104 -3.06 -3.76 12.55
CA ASN A 104 -3.46 -4.95 13.29
C ASN A 104 -2.53 -5.20 14.49
N LYS A 105 -1.20 -5.04 14.29
CA LYS A 105 -0.21 -5.11 15.36
C LYS A 105 -0.45 -4.05 16.43
N TYR A 106 -0.72 -2.81 16.02
CA TYR A 106 -1.02 -1.70 16.92
C TYR A 106 -2.24 -1.98 17.79
N ILE A 107 -3.35 -2.43 17.19
CA ILE A 107 -4.56 -2.81 17.93
C ILE A 107 -4.28 -3.95 18.91
N LYS A 108 -3.49 -4.96 18.51
CA LYS A 108 -3.17 -6.11 19.38
C LYS A 108 -2.34 -5.71 20.59
N ILE A 109 -1.30 -4.90 20.41
CA ILE A 109 -0.41 -4.47 21.49
C ILE A 109 -1.11 -3.46 22.41
N GLY A 110 -1.93 -2.55 21.85
CA GLY A 110 -2.57 -1.48 22.60
C GLY A 110 -3.46 -1.97 23.74
N SER A 111 -3.26 -1.39 24.93
CA SER A 111 -4.05 -1.64 26.14
C SER A 111 -5.11 -0.57 26.42
N ASP A 112 -5.21 0.45 25.56
CA ASP A 112 -6.14 1.57 25.73
C ASP A 112 -7.60 1.11 25.80
N LYS A 113 -8.43 1.93 26.46
CA LYS A 113 -9.88 1.68 26.57
C LYS A 113 -10.50 1.43 25.20
N PHE A 114 -10.16 2.25 24.20
CA PHE A 114 -10.68 2.11 22.83
C PHE A 114 -10.21 0.82 22.16
N MET A 115 -8.94 0.45 22.29
CA MET A 115 -8.41 -0.79 21.72
C MET A 115 -9.06 -2.02 22.36
N LYS A 116 -9.30 -2.00 23.67
CA LYS A 116 -10.04 -3.05 24.39
C LYS A 116 -11.49 -3.16 23.89
N MET A 117 -12.17 -2.03 23.65
CA MET A 117 -13.52 -2.04 23.07
C MET A 117 -13.54 -2.63 21.66
N VAL A 118 -12.59 -2.25 20.80
CA VAL A 118 -12.45 -2.81 19.44
C VAL A 118 -12.19 -4.32 19.48
N LYS A 119 -11.33 -4.79 20.38
CA LYS A 119 -11.06 -6.24 20.58
C LYS A 119 -12.34 -6.99 20.98
N LYS A 120 -13.09 -6.47 21.95
CA LYS A 120 -14.37 -7.06 22.39
C LYS A 120 -15.39 -7.11 21.25
N HIS A 121 -15.52 -6.02 20.49
CA HIS A 121 -16.41 -5.93 19.34
C HIS A 121 -16.03 -6.93 18.23
N LYS A 122 -14.74 -7.10 17.92
CA LYS A 122 -14.32 -8.15 16.96
C LYS A 122 -14.63 -9.56 17.47
N ALA A 123 -14.42 -9.81 18.75
CA ALA A 123 -14.72 -11.11 19.37
C ALA A 123 -16.22 -11.42 19.36
N SER A 124 -17.10 -10.41 19.53
CA SER A 124 -18.54 -10.61 19.40
C SER A 124 -18.93 -10.86 17.94
N GLN A 125 -18.45 -10.06 16.99
CA GLN A 125 -18.75 -10.26 15.56
C GLN A 125 -18.38 -11.67 15.07
N THR A 126 -17.23 -12.20 15.49
CA THR A 126 -16.77 -13.54 15.09
C THR A 126 -17.72 -14.65 15.56
N LYS A 127 -18.46 -14.44 16.66
CA LYS A 127 -19.43 -15.42 17.18
C LYS A 127 -20.73 -15.48 16.37
N TYR A 128 -21.12 -14.38 15.74
CA TYR A 128 -22.38 -14.26 14.99
C TYR A 128 -22.21 -14.48 13.48
N SER A 129 -20.98 -14.44 12.97
CA SER A 129 -20.68 -14.63 11.55
C SER A 129 -20.50 -16.12 11.19
N GLN A 130 -21.57 -16.93 11.23
CA GLN A 130 -21.54 -18.29 10.66
C GLN A 130 -21.68 -18.32 9.13
N HIS A 131 -21.91 -17.18 8.46
CA HIS A 131 -22.16 -17.10 7.00
C HIS A 131 -21.44 -15.98 6.23
N GLN A 132 -20.37 -15.36 6.75
CA GLN A 132 -19.66 -14.35 5.97
C GLN A 132 -18.50 -15.00 5.21
N GLU A 133 -18.49 -14.87 3.87
CA GLU A 133 -17.41 -15.32 3.00
C GLU A 133 -16.04 -15.09 3.65
N ARG A 134 -15.24 -16.16 3.69
CA ARG A 134 -13.87 -16.14 4.18
C ARG A 134 -13.08 -15.13 3.34
N PHE A 135 -13.02 -13.89 3.82
CA PHE A 135 -12.09 -12.90 3.32
C PHE A 135 -10.71 -13.54 3.33
N PRO A 136 -9.99 -13.58 2.20
CA PRO A 136 -8.66 -14.17 2.18
C PRO A 136 -7.75 -13.30 3.02
N LEU A 137 -7.64 -13.64 4.30
CA LEU A 137 -6.38 -13.58 5.01
C LEU A 137 -5.43 -14.39 4.15
N ILE A 138 -4.63 -13.69 3.37
CA ILE A 138 -3.48 -14.25 2.68
C ILE A 138 -2.68 -14.94 3.78
N PHE A 139 -2.70 -16.28 3.70
CA PHE A 139 -2.06 -17.20 4.61
C PHE A 139 -0.70 -16.67 5.07
N GLY A 140 -0.51 -16.57 6.38
CA GLY A 140 0.80 -16.90 6.94
C GLY A 140 1.01 -18.40 6.76
N PRO A 141 2.26 -18.88 6.63
CA PRO A 141 2.53 -20.29 6.37
C PRO A 141 1.88 -21.15 7.45
N ASP A 142 1.26 -22.25 7.02
CA ASP A 142 0.57 -23.20 7.89
C ASP A 142 1.61 -23.81 8.86
N PRO A 143 1.38 -23.87 10.18
CA PRO A 143 2.35 -24.41 11.14
C PRO A 143 2.72 -25.90 10.95
N ARG A 144 2.14 -26.57 9.94
CA ARG A 144 2.42 -27.98 9.60
C ARG A 144 3.36 -28.14 8.40
N GLU A 145 3.76 -27.07 7.72
CA GLU A 145 4.72 -27.13 6.60
C GLU A 145 6.19 -26.93 7.01
N VAL A 146 6.49 -26.75 8.31
CA VAL A 146 7.87 -26.55 8.80
C VAL A 146 8.51 -27.86 9.30
N LYS A 147 8.04 -29.01 8.82
CA LYS A 147 8.69 -30.32 9.04
C LYS A 147 8.95 -30.99 7.69
N CYS A 148 9.81 -30.37 6.89
CA CYS A 148 10.58 -31.00 5.82
C CYS A 148 11.53 -29.93 5.28
N LEU A 149 12.62 -29.70 6.02
CA LEU A 149 13.98 -29.39 5.58
C LEU A 149 14.85 -29.31 6.84
#